data_AF-A0A9D1XDM5-F1
#
_entry.id   AF-A0A9D1XDM5-F1
#
_cell.length_a   1.000
_cell.length_b   1.000
_cell.length_c   1.000
_cell.angle_alpha   90.00
_cell.angle_beta   90.00
_cell.angle_gamma   90.00
#
_symmetry.space_group_name_H-M   'P 1'
#
loop_
_entity.id
_entity.type
_entity.pdbx_description
1 polymer ?
#
loop_
_entity_poly.entity_id
_entity_poly.type
_entity_poly.pdbx_seq_one_letter_code
_entity_poly.pdbx_strand_id
1 'polypeptide(L)'
;MKKENRKAAQQRRAEERKKLESQKKVRKIIGWIVGIVIVVLLLLLVVFGDSLFSGSSSTDSTSASSVSTDSDAAENSTSGSSVTDESASASTAYSTDTSLTVEDGDTVNIDYVGSIDGVEFEGGSTNGAGTDLTIGSGRYIDDFEEQLIGAHPGDTVNVTVTFPDNYQQEDLQGQDALFVVTINGIYNK
;
A
#
# COMPACT_ATOMS: atom_id res chain seq x y z
N MET A 1 -26.27 -20.72 -44.07
CA MET A 1 -25.11 -20.96 -43.17
C MET A 1 -24.24 -19.71 -42.89
N LYS A 2 -24.04 -18.75 -43.80
CA LYS A 2 -23.17 -17.55 -43.53
C LYS A 2 -23.79 -16.38 -42.74
N LYS A 3 -25.11 -16.39 -42.47
CA LYS A 3 -25.82 -15.25 -41.83
C LYS A 3 -25.81 -15.31 -40.30
N GLU A 4 -25.74 -16.50 -39.70
CA GLU A 4 -25.72 -16.65 -38.24
C GLU A 4 -24.35 -16.29 -37.63
N ASN A 5 -23.25 -16.69 -38.27
CA ASN A 5 -21.90 -16.33 -37.81
C ASN A 5 -21.63 -14.81 -37.80
N ARG A 6 -22.33 -14.03 -38.62
CA ARG A 6 -22.21 -12.56 -38.63
C ARG A 6 -22.96 -11.89 -37.47
N LYS A 7 -24.12 -12.41 -37.07
CA LYS A 7 -24.89 -11.87 -35.93
C LYS A 7 -24.17 -12.14 -34.61
N ALA A 8 -23.65 -13.35 -34.43
CA ALA A 8 -22.87 -13.70 -33.23
C ALA A 8 -21.60 -12.83 -33.08
N ALA A 9 -20.89 -12.58 -34.19
CA ALA A 9 -19.71 -11.72 -34.18
C ALA A 9 -20.05 -10.24 -33.89
N GLN A 10 -21.21 -9.75 -34.33
CA GLN A 10 -21.68 -8.39 -34.03
C GLN A 10 -22.14 -8.25 -32.58
N GLN A 11 -22.77 -9.28 -32.01
CA GLN A 11 -23.22 -9.28 -30.62
C GLN A 11 -22.04 -9.31 -29.64
N ARG A 12 -21.03 -10.16 -29.88
CA ARG A 12 -19.81 -10.18 -29.06
C ARG A 12 -19.08 -8.83 -29.04
N ARG A 13 -18.96 -8.19 -30.21
CA ARG A 13 -18.39 -6.83 -30.31
C ARG A 13 -19.24 -5.76 -29.63
N ALA A 14 -20.56 -5.90 -29.65
CA ALA A 14 -21.45 -4.98 -28.95
C ALA A 14 -21.40 -5.18 -27.42
N GLU A 15 -21.23 -6.41 -26.95
CA GLU A 15 -21.05 -6.74 -25.54
C GLU A 15 -19.70 -6.29 -25.00
N GLU A 16 -18.61 -6.47 -25.75
CA GLU A 16 -17.29 -5.93 -25.42
C GLU A 16 -17.31 -4.40 -25.28
N ARG A 17 -18.03 -3.71 -26.16
CA ARG A 17 -18.21 -2.25 -26.08
C ARG A 17 -18.97 -1.82 -24.82
N LYS A 18 -20.02 -2.57 -24.45
CA LYS A 18 -20.76 -2.30 -23.21
C LYS A 18 -19.88 -2.49 -21.97
N LYS A 19 -19.03 -3.53 -21.95
CA LYS A 19 -18.08 -3.76 -20.85
C LYS A 19 -17.06 -2.62 -20.74
N LEU A 20 -16.51 -2.17 -21.87
CA LEU A 20 -15.57 -1.04 -21.91
C LEU A 20 -16.20 0.29 -21.50
N GLU A 21 -17.44 0.56 -21.92
CA GLU A 21 -18.16 1.76 -21.50
C GLU A 21 -18.51 1.74 -20.01
N SER A 22 -18.92 0.58 -19.48
CA SER A 22 -19.18 0.41 -18.05
C SER A 22 -17.91 0.62 -17.22
N GLN A 23 -16.77 0.05 -17.64
CA GLN A 23 -15.46 0.25 -16.99
C GLN A 23 -15.07 1.74 -16.91
N LYS A 24 -15.20 2.49 -18.01
CA LYS A 24 -14.86 3.93 -18.03
C LYS A 24 -15.79 4.78 -17.15
N LYS A 25 -17.08 4.42 -17.07
CA LYS A 25 -18.04 5.09 -16.18
C LYS A 25 -17.72 4.79 -14.72
N VAL A 26 -17.40 3.54 -14.39
CA VAL A 26 -17.05 3.11 -13.03
C VAL A 26 -15.78 3.80 -12.54
N ARG A 27 -14.71 3.87 -13.35
CA ARG A 27 -13.48 4.61 -12.99
C ARG A 27 -13.74 6.09 -12.67
N LYS A 28 -14.62 6.76 -13.44
CA LYS A 28 -15.02 8.15 -13.18
C LYS A 28 -15.85 8.30 -11.90
N ILE A 29 -16.74 7.33 -11.61
CA ILE A 29 -17.60 7.34 -10.42
C ILE A 29 -16.79 7.08 -9.16
N ILE A 30 -15.86 6.10 -9.18
CA ILE A 30 -14.97 5.79 -8.06
C ILE A 30 -14.13 7.02 -7.70
N GLY A 31 -13.52 7.69 -8.69
CA GLY A 31 -12.77 8.93 -8.44
C GLY A 31 -13.60 10.04 -7.81
N TRP A 32 -14.87 10.17 -8.18
CA TRP A 32 -15.80 11.13 -7.55
C TRP A 32 -16.19 10.73 -6.12
N ILE A 33 -16.44 9.44 -5.85
CA ILE A 33 -16.83 8.96 -4.51
C ILE A 33 -15.66 9.13 -3.53
N VAL A 34 -14.44 8.73 -3.92
CA VAL A 34 -13.24 8.86 -3.08
C VAL A 34 -13.00 10.34 -2.73
N GLY A 35 -13.13 11.24 -3.71
CA GLY A 35 -13.02 12.68 -3.45
C GLY A 35 -14.06 13.21 -2.47
N ILE A 36 -15.31 12.72 -2.55
CA ILE A 36 -16.37 13.11 -1.60
C ILE A 36 -16.09 12.59 -0.19
N VAL A 37 -15.63 11.34 -0.05
CA VAL A 37 -15.30 10.74 1.26
C VAL A 37 -14.16 11.51 1.95
N ILE A 38 -13.12 11.90 1.21
CA ILE A 38 -12.00 12.71 1.74
C ILE A 38 -12.50 14.07 2.26
N VAL A 39 -13.38 14.74 1.51
CA VAL A 39 -13.95 16.04 1.94
C VAL A 39 -14.81 15.89 3.19
N VAL A 40 -15.58 14.81 3.31
CA VAL A 40 -16.39 14.52 4.50
C VAL A 40 -15.51 14.21 5.71
N LEU A 41 -14.42 13.47 5.54
CA LEU A 41 -13.48 13.14 6.61
C LEU A 41 -12.73 14.39 7.11
N LEU A 42 -12.32 15.29 6.21
CA LEU A 42 -11.74 16.58 6.58
C LEU A 42 -12.74 17.49 7.32
N LEU A 43 -14.02 17.50 6.91
CA LEU A 43 -15.06 18.22 7.63
C LEU A 43 -15.34 17.63 9.02
N LEU A 44 -15.30 16.30 9.16
CA LEU A 44 -15.41 15.65 10.47
C LEU A 44 -14.21 15.98 11.37
N LEU A 45 -12.99 16.05 10.85
CA LEU A 45 -11.83 16.50 11.61
C LEU A 45 -11.93 17.96 12.06
N VAL A 46 -12.58 18.83 11.29
CA VAL A 46 -12.83 20.22 11.71
C VAL A 46 -13.93 20.31 12.78
N VAL A 47 -14.92 19.41 12.76
CA VAL A 47 -16.02 19.40 13.74
C VAL A 47 -15.65 18.65 15.04
N PHE A 48 -14.80 17.62 14.97
CA PHE A 48 -14.38 16.80 16.11
C PHE A 48 -12.93 17.04 16.59
N GLY A 49 -12.11 17.77 15.82
CA GLY A 49 -10.67 17.96 16.11
C GLY A 49 -10.35 18.87 17.30
N ASP A 50 -11.32 19.63 17.82
CA ASP A 50 -11.11 20.45 19.02
C ASP A 50 -11.08 19.61 20.32
N SER A 51 -11.52 18.33 20.28
CA SER A 51 -11.68 17.53 21.49
C SER A 51 -10.51 16.59 21.83
N LEU A 52 -9.40 16.63 21.08
CA LEU A 52 -8.29 15.67 21.25
C LEU A 52 -6.92 16.27 21.59
N PHE A 53 -6.81 17.58 21.85
CA PHE A 53 -5.58 18.19 22.39
C PHE A 53 -5.85 19.06 23.62
N SER A 54 -6.39 18.45 24.68
CA SER A 54 -6.37 19.03 26.02
C SER A 54 -5.83 18.01 27.02
N GLY A 55 -4.50 17.91 27.08
CA GLY A 55 -3.77 17.08 28.02
C GLY A 55 -2.52 17.78 28.54
N SER A 56 -2.71 18.90 29.25
CA SER A 56 -1.69 19.55 30.06
C SER A 56 -1.89 19.14 31.52
N SER A 57 -0.87 18.56 32.17
CA SER A 57 -0.53 18.92 33.55
C SER A 57 0.84 18.38 33.98
N SER A 58 1.70 19.32 34.29
CA SER A 58 2.98 19.27 34.98
C SER A 58 2.88 19.04 36.51
N THR A 59 4.06 18.89 37.14
CA THR A 59 4.46 19.13 38.57
C THR A 59 4.44 17.94 39.55
N ASP A 60 5.34 17.77 40.53
CA ASP A 60 6.74 18.18 40.82
C ASP A 60 7.20 17.48 42.13
N SER A 61 8.51 17.20 42.26
CA SER A 61 9.35 17.14 43.49
C SER A 61 9.05 16.21 44.70
N THR A 62 10.08 15.51 45.23
CA THR A 62 10.80 15.87 46.49
C THR A 62 11.85 14.84 46.94
N SER A 63 12.91 15.39 47.51
CA SER A 63 14.22 14.81 47.88
C SER A 63 14.24 13.97 49.17
N ALA A 64 15.13 12.97 49.27
CA ALA A 64 16.17 12.87 50.32
C ALA A 64 16.98 11.53 50.31
N SER A 65 18.28 11.65 49.99
CA SER A 65 19.48 11.22 50.74
C SER A 65 19.89 9.74 50.94
N SER A 66 21.22 9.54 50.73
CA SER A 66 22.18 8.57 51.31
C SER A 66 22.33 7.20 50.58
N VAL A 67 23.51 6.62 50.29
CA VAL A 67 24.93 6.91 50.56
C VAL A 67 25.85 6.03 49.66
N SER A 68 27.02 6.56 49.27
CA SER A 68 28.32 5.95 48.88
C SER A 68 28.43 4.55 48.23
N THR A 69 29.25 4.37 47.19
CA THR A 69 30.69 3.98 47.33
C THR A 69 31.47 4.18 46.02
N ASP A 70 32.65 4.79 46.14
CA ASP A 70 33.68 5.00 45.13
C ASP A 70 34.32 3.70 44.60
N SER A 71 34.80 3.72 43.35
CA SER A 71 35.93 2.92 42.88
C SER A 71 36.52 3.52 41.60
N ASP A 72 37.74 4.03 41.73
CA ASP A 72 38.67 4.53 40.72
C ASP A 72 38.92 3.56 39.55
N ALA A 73 39.15 4.11 38.35
CA ALA A 73 40.45 4.03 37.66
C ALA A 73 40.38 4.74 36.28
N ALA A 74 41.45 5.46 35.97
CA ALA A 74 41.54 6.46 34.93
C ALA A 74 42.06 5.93 33.58
N GLU A 75 41.88 6.81 32.58
CA GLU A 75 42.66 7.02 31.36
C GLU A 75 42.30 6.22 30.08
N ASN A 76 41.86 6.93 29.04
CA ASN A 76 42.75 7.38 27.95
C ASN A 76 42.01 7.58 26.59
N SER A 77 42.30 8.73 25.94
CA SER A 77 42.31 8.99 24.49
C SER A 77 41.02 9.01 23.64
N THR A 78 40.62 10.24 23.30
CA THR A 78 40.59 10.82 21.93
C THR A 78 40.80 9.92 20.70
N SER A 79 39.96 10.19 19.70
CA SER A 79 40.11 10.07 18.23
C SER A 79 39.67 8.80 17.50
N GLY A 80 38.88 9.03 16.44
CA GLY A 80 38.70 8.15 15.27
C GLY A 80 37.27 7.65 15.12
N SER A 81 36.35 8.42 14.52
CA SER A 81 36.08 8.41 13.07
C SER A 81 35.82 7.01 12.49
N SER A 82 34.56 6.67 12.23
CA SER A 82 34.05 6.59 10.85
C SER A 82 32.55 6.26 10.84
N VAL A 83 31.72 7.20 10.43
CA VAL A 83 30.85 7.18 9.23
C VAL A 83 29.99 5.92 9.08
N THR A 84 28.67 6.10 9.17
CA THR A 84 27.71 5.59 8.18
C THR A 84 26.70 6.73 7.99
N ASP A 85 27.08 7.67 7.14
CA ASP A 85 26.62 7.75 5.75
C ASP A 85 25.13 8.05 5.66
N GLU A 86 24.90 9.34 5.39
CA GLU A 86 23.89 9.85 4.48
C GLU A 86 23.18 8.74 3.67
N SER A 87 21.93 8.46 3.99
CA SER A 87 21.00 7.90 3.00
C SER A 87 20.00 9.00 2.67
N ALA A 88 20.50 10.00 1.96
CA ALA A 88 19.63 10.69 1.02
C ALA A 88 18.97 9.61 0.18
N SER A 89 17.64 9.67 0.12
CA SER A 89 16.82 8.93 -0.82
C SER A 89 17.48 8.96 -2.19
N ALA A 90 18.17 7.87 -2.52
CA ALA A 90 18.35 7.50 -3.90
C ALA A 90 16.93 7.26 -4.39
N SER A 91 16.35 8.28 -5.03
CA SER A 91 15.13 8.14 -5.79
C SER A 91 15.48 7.22 -6.95
N THR A 92 15.42 5.92 -6.69
CA THR A 92 15.45 4.93 -7.76
C THR A 92 14.23 5.26 -8.61
N ALA A 93 14.48 5.91 -9.75
CA ALA A 93 13.40 6.34 -10.63
C ALA A 93 12.77 5.09 -11.25
N TYR A 94 11.53 4.80 -10.90
CA TYR A 94 10.73 3.81 -11.60
C TYR A 94 10.18 4.42 -12.90
N SER A 95 10.05 3.59 -13.93
CA SER A 95 9.43 3.95 -15.19
C SER A 95 7.91 3.87 -15.06
N THR A 96 7.24 4.94 -15.50
CA THR A 96 5.78 5.03 -15.60
C THR A 96 5.28 4.77 -17.03
N ASP A 97 6.13 4.22 -17.89
CA ASP A 97 5.79 3.92 -19.28
C ASP A 97 4.76 2.79 -19.34
N THR A 98 3.54 3.14 -19.76
CA THR A 98 2.41 2.22 -19.95
C THR A 98 2.65 1.12 -21.00
N SER A 99 3.71 1.22 -21.82
CA SER A 99 4.09 0.17 -22.76
C SER A 99 4.86 -0.98 -22.09
N LEU A 100 5.39 -0.76 -20.88
CA LEU A 100 6.01 -1.79 -20.06
C LEU A 100 4.94 -2.67 -19.44
N THR A 101 5.25 -3.95 -19.29
CA THR A 101 4.37 -4.96 -18.71
C THR A 101 5.10 -5.58 -17.53
N VAL A 102 4.41 -5.78 -16.41
CA VAL A 102 4.97 -6.44 -15.25
C VAL A 102 5.22 -7.91 -15.54
N GLU A 103 6.45 -8.36 -15.34
CA GLU A 103 6.88 -9.75 -15.49
C GLU A 103 7.45 -10.32 -14.17
N ASP A 104 7.60 -11.65 -14.11
CA ASP A 104 8.25 -12.33 -13.00
C ASP A 104 9.70 -11.84 -12.81
N GLY A 105 10.07 -11.55 -11.57
CA GLY A 105 11.37 -10.97 -11.21
C GLY A 105 11.50 -9.46 -11.44
N ASP A 106 10.46 -8.76 -11.91
CA ASP A 106 10.45 -7.29 -11.91
C ASP A 106 10.21 -6.74 -10.50
N THR A 107 10.86 -5.63 -10.20
CA THR A 107 10.51 -4.83 -9.02
C THR A 107 9.60 -3.70 -9.46
N VAL A 108 8.47 -3.57 -8.78
CA VAL A 108 7.45 -2.56 -9.05
C VAL A 108 7.18 -1.74 -7.80
N ASN A 109 6.87 -0.46 -7.99
CA ASN A 109 6.29 0.36 -6.94
C ASN A 109 4.77 0.27 -7.04
N ILE A 110 4.11 -0.18 -5.97
CA ILE A 110 2.67 -0.36 -5.92
C ILE A 110 2.06 0.38 -4.74
N ASP A 111 0.82 0.81 -4.90
CA ASP A 111 -0.06 1.18 -3.80
C ASP A 111 -1.19 0.16 -3.71
N TYR A 112 -1.60 -0.20 -2.50
CA TYR A 112 -2.72 -1.12 -2.34
C TYR A 112 -3.60 -0.74 -1.17
N VAL A 113 -4.86 -1.15 -1.25
CA VAL A 113 -5.84 -1.08 -0.17
C VAL A 113 -6.56 -2.41 -0.07
N GLY A 114 -6.32 -3.10 1.02
CA GLY A 114 -6.89 -4.40 1.38
C GLY A 114 -8.14 -4.24 2.23
N SER A 115 -9.16 -5.02 1.90
CA SER A 115 -10.44 -5.04 2.60
C SER A 115 -10.96 -6.47 2.75
N ILE A 116 -11.59 -6.77 3.88
CA ILE A 116 -12.31 -8.01 4.14
C ILE A 116 -13.78 -7.64 4.26
N ASP A 117 -14.65 -8.26 3.46
CA ASP A 117 -16.09 -7.93 3.39
C ASP A 117 -16.40 -6.43 3.20
N GLY A 118 -15.50 -5.70 2.53
CA GLY A 118 -15.62 -4.26 2.28
C GLY A 118 -15.16 -3.36 3.43
N VAL A 119 -14.57 -3.92 4.49
CA VAL A 119 -13.95 -3.18 5.60
C VAL A 119 -12.43 -3.26 5.46
N GLU A 120 -11.76 -2.11 5.42
CA GLU A 120 -10.29 -2.03 5.42
C GLU A 120 -9.74 -2.53 6.76
N PHE A 121 -8.65 -3.30 6.71
CA PHE A 121 -7.99 -3.83 7.91
C PHE A 121 -6.60 -3.20 8.12
N GLU A 122 -6.12 -3.21 9.36
CA GLU A 122 -4.85 -2.59 9.72
C GLU A 122 -3.66 -3.29 9.04
N GLY A 123 -2.75 -2.49 8.46
CA GLY A 123 -1.62 -3.01 7.68
C GLY A 123 -2.00 -3.49 6.27
N GLY A 124 -3.29 -3.47 5.92
CA GLY A 124 -3.77 -3.79 4.58
C GLY A 124 -3.63 -2.66 3.57
N SER A 125 -3.05 -1.50 3.91
CA SER A 125 -2.97 -0.34 3.03
C SER A 125 -1.60 0.33 3.07
N THR A 126 -1.12 0.80 1.92
CA THR A 126 0.07 1.66 1.81
C THR A 126 -0.25 3.14 2.08
N ASN A 127 -1.53 3.51 2.21
CA ASN A 127 -2.01 4.89 2.37
C ASN A 127 -1.47 5.87 1.31
N GLY A 128 -1.12 5.38 0.12
CA GLY A 128 -0.54 6.19 -0.96
C GLY A 128 0.94 6.52 -0.80
N ALA A 129 1.63 5.91 0.17
CA ALA A 129 3.08 6.08 0.33
C ALA A 129 3.88 5.31 -0.74
N GLY A 130 3.25 4.35 -1.43
CA GLY A 130 3.91 3.37 -2.28
C GLY A 130 4.73 2.37 -1.48
N THR A 131 4.85 1.16 -2.01
CA THR A 131 5.80 0.17 -1.51
C THR A 131 6.40 -0.62 -2.66
N ASP A 132 7.62 -1.11 -2.46
CA ASP A 132 8.35 -1.86 -3.47
C ASP A 132 8.06 -3.35 -3.32
N LEU A 133 7.58 -3.95 -4.41
CA LEU A 133 7.31 -5.36 -4.51
C LEU A 133 8.14 -5.94 -5.65
N THR A 134 8.92 -6.98 -5.36
CA THR A 134 9.51 -7.83 -6.39
C THR A 134 8.56 -8.98 -6.67
N ILE A 135 8.12 -9.10 -7.92
CA ILE A 135 7.24 -10.19 -8.36
C ILE A 135 8.00 -11.50 -8.35
N GLY A 136 7.40 -12.54 -7.77
CA GLY A 136 8.04 -13.85 -7.58
C GLY A 136 8.93 -13.92 -6.33
N SER A 137 8.86 -12.93 -5.43
CA SER A 137 9.67 -12.92 -4.21
C SER A 137 9.15 -13.86 -3.14
N GLY A 138 7.86 -14.22 -3.19
CA GLY A 138 7.19 -15.02 -2.16
C GLY A 138 7.13 -14.31 -0.81
N ARG A 139 7.25 -12.98 -0.80
CA ARG A 139 7.13 -12.16 0.42
C ARG A 139 5.68 -11.85 0.76
N TYR A 140 4.83 -11.78 -0.26
CA TYR A 140 3.40 -11.58 -0.11
C TYR A 140 2.67 -12.94 -0.13
N ILE A 141 1.37 -12.90 0.16
CA ILE A 141 0.50 -14.08 0.12
C ILE A 141 0.56 -14.69 -1.28
N ASP A 142 0.54 -16.01 -1.36
CA ASP A 142 0.40 -16.73 -2.63
C ASP A 142 -0.80 -16.20 -3.44
N ASP A 143 -0.71 -16.28 -4.76
CA ASP A 143 -1.64 -15.67 -5.73
C ASP A 143 -1.68 -14.12 -5.75
N PHE A 144 -1.09 -13.40 -4.79
CA PHE A 144 -1.08 -11.93 -4.82
C PHE A 144 -0.22 -11.41 -5.97
N GLU A 145 1.03 -11.85 -6.02
CA GLU A 145 2.05 -11.36 -6.97
C GLU A 145 1.70 -11.80 -8.40
N GLU A 146 1.17 -13.01 -8.56
CA GLU A 146 0.80 -13.57 -9.88
C GLU A 146 -0.30 -12.78 -10.58
N GLN A 147 -1.25 -12.24 -9.82
CA GLN A 147 -2.36 -11.44 -10.36
C GLN A 147 -1.91 -10.06 -10.87
N LEU A 148 -0.71 -9.62 -10.49
CA LEU A 148 -0.11 -8.37 -10.98
C LEU A 148 0.67 -8.56 -12.28
N ILE A 149 1.02 -9.80 -12.64
CA ILE A 149 1.72 -10.12 -13.88
C ILE A 149 0.82 -9.74 -15.06
N GLY A 150 1.40 -9.05 -16.04
CA GLY A 150 0.66 -8.57 -17.23
C GLY A 150 0.00 -7.21 -17.07
N ALA A 151 0.03 -6.61 -15.88
CA ALA A 151 -0.45 -5.25 -15.67
C ALA A 151 0.59 -4.20 -16.10
N HIS A 152 0.14 -2.97 -16.30
CA HIS A 152 0.97 -1.85 -16.76
C HIS A 152 1.06 -0.75 -15.69
N PRO A 153 2.11 0.10 -15.71
CA PRO A 153 2.14 1.30 -14.89
C PRO A 153 0.88 2.17 -15.06
N GLY A 154 0.31 2.61 -13.95
CA GLY A 154 -0.94 3.37 -13.86
C GLY A 154 -2.22 2.54 -13.85
N ASP A 155 -2.14 1.21 -14.01
CA ASP A 155 -3.31 0.35 -13.92
C ASP A 155 -3.68 0.03 -12.46
N THR A 156 -4.99 -0.13 -12.25
CA THR A 156 -5.57 -0.62 -11.01
C THR A 156 -6.09 -2.04 -11.22
N VAL A 157 -5.58 -2.98 -10.44
CA VAL A 157 -5.90 -4.41 -10.46
C VAL A 157 -6.60 -4.76 -9.15
N ASN A 158 -7.70 -5.51 -9.25
CA ASN A 158 -8.37 -6.06 -8.09
C ASN A 158 -7.87 -7.48 -7.88
N VAL A 159 -7.16 -7.69 -6.78
CA VAL A 159 -6.50 -8.93 -6.40
C VAL A 159 -7.29 -9.55 -5.27
N THR A 160 -7.84 -10.74 -5.47
CA THR A 160 -8.53 -11.49 -4.41
C THR A 160 -7.62 -12.61 -3.95
N VAL A 161 -7.35 -12.67 -2.64
CA VAL A 161 -6.51 -13.69 -2.02
C VAL A 161 -7.13 -14.17 -0.71
N THR A 162 -6.83 -15.41 -0.35
CA THR A 162 -7.20 -15.97 0.94
C THR A 162 -5.95 -16.03 1.81
N PHE A 163 -6.02 -15.46 3.00
CA PHE A 163 -4.91 -15.55 3.95
C PHE A 163 -4.73 -16.98 4.45
N PRO A 164 -3.49 -17.45 4.67
CA PRO A 164 -3.24 -18.78 5.21
C PRO A 164 -3.71 -18.90 6.66
N ASP A 165 -4.06 -20.11 7.09
CA ASP A 165 -4.51 -20.39 8.47
C ASP A 165 -3.45 -20.05 9.52
N ASN A 166 -2.18 -20.01 9.16
CA ASN A 166 -1.06 -19.71 10.06
C ASN A 166 -0.55 -18.26 9.93
N TYR A 167 -1.39 -17.33 9.46
CA TYR A 167 -1.04 -15.93 9.36
C TYR A 167 -0.79 -15.29 10.74
N GLN A 168 0.14 -14.34 10.82
CA GLN A 168 0.58 -13.75 12.09
C GLN A 168 -0.54 -13.02 12.85
N GLN A 169 -1.54 -12.51 12.13
CA GLN A 169 -2.71 -11.85 12.71
C GLN A 169 -3.89 -12.81 12.73
N GLU A 170 -4.40 -13.12 13.93
CA GLU A 170 -5.53 -14.04 14.12
C GLU A 170 -6.80 -13.59 13.38
N ASP A 171 -7.03 -12.28 13.30
CA ASP A 171 -8.20 -11.71 12.65
C ASP A 171 -8.19 -11.86 11.11
N LEU A 172 -7.03 -12.18 10.53
CA LEU A 172 -6.87 -12.35 9.09
C LEU A 172 -6.74 -13.83 8.69
N GLN A 173 -6.50 -14.77 9.61
CA GLN A 173 -6.28 -16.18 9.29
C GLN A 173 -7.49 -16.80 8.58
N GLY A 174 -7.25 -17.40 7.39
CA GLY A 174 -8.29 -18.08 6.61
C GLY A 174 -9.35 -17.16 6.00
N GLN A 175 -9.18 -15.83 6.10
CA GLN A 175 -10.14 -14.87 5.58
C GLN A 175 -9.88 -14.54 4.12
N ASP A 176 -10.97 -14.32 3.36
CA ASP A 176 -10.91 -13.82 1.99
C ASP A 176 -10.80 -12.31 1.99
N ALA A 177 -9.76 -11.78 1.33
CA ALA A 177 -9.53 -10.36 1.21
C ALA A 177 -9.46 -9.91 -0.24
N LEU A 178 -9.96 -8.70 -0.47
CA LEU A 178 -9.86 -7.98 -1.73
C LEU A 178 -8.86 -6.84 -1.57
N PHE A 179 -7.80 -6.89 -2.36
CA PHE A 179 -6.81 -5.84 -2.49
C PHE A 179 -7.03 -5.09 -3.80
N VAL A 180 -7.25 -3.78 -3.70
CA VAL A 180 -7.23 -2.88 -4.84
C VAL A 180 -5.81 -2.35 -4.98
N VAL A 181 -5.06 -2.89 -5.94
CA VAL A 181 -3.64 -2.58 -6.17
C VAL A 181 -3.51 -1.64 -7.35
N THR A 182 -2.77 -0.55 -7.20
CA THR A 182 -2.39 0.38 -8.26
C THR A 182 -0.90 0.30 -8.50
N ILE A 183 -0.49 0.15 -9.75
CA ILE A 183 0.93 0.08 -10.12
C ILE A 183 1.41 1.49 -10.40
N ASN A 184 2.33 2.01 -9.58
CA ASN A 184 2.89 3.34 -9.81
C ASN A 184 3.96 3.30 -10.91
N GLY A 185 4.78 2.25 -10.94
CA GLY A 185 5.77 2.04 -12.00
C GLY A 185 6.64 0.81 -11.81
N ILE A 186 7.49 0.54 -12.80
CA ILE A 186 8.42 -0.60 -12.81
C ILE A 186 9.84 -0.05 -12.67
N TYR A 187 10.63 -0.59 -11.74
CA TYR A 187 12.03 -0.20 -11.58
C TYR A 187 12.88 -0.69 -12.76
N ASN A 188 13.77 0.18 -13.23
CA ASN A 188 14.72 -0.17 -14.28
C ASN A 188 15.76 -1.15 -13.71
N LYS A 189 16.00 -2.25 -14.42
CA LYS A 189 17.03 -3.26 -14.08
C LYS A 189 18.44 -2.77 -14.37
#